data_AF-A0A3S4T505-F1
#
_entry.id   AF-A0A3S4T505-F1
#
_cell.length_a   1.000
_cell.length_b   1.000
_cell.length_c   1.000
_cell.angle_alpha   90.00
_cell.angle_beta   90.00
_cell.angle_gamma   90.00
#
_symmetry.space_group_name_H-M   'P 1'
#
loop_
_entity.id
_entity.type
_entity.pdbx_description
1 polymer ?
#
loop_
_entity_poly.entity_id
_entity_poly.type
_entity_poly.pdbx_seq_one_letter_code
_entity_poly.pdbx_strand_id
1 'polypeptide(L)'
;MIKQNVLFLLTVMLVSSGLWAQNSFAALGSDPMPNIEGLTVEEAERKYGIESGYDHPLLFEVNRRLGPEKCEIIAPDCSKACPTAKIYYQSPHHYLNRDNTRTVKVDIYFDVNQVTTSKAPTC
;
A
#
# COMPACT_ATOMS: atom_id res chain seq x y z
N MET A 1 -11.80 -5.50 -60.11
CA MET A 1 -10.66 -5.92 -59.25
C MET A 1 -10.40 -5.03 -58.02
N ILE A 2 -11.24 -4.02 -57.70
CA ILE A 2 -11.00 -3.10 -56.57
C ILE A 2 -11.60 -3.59 -55.23
N LYS A 3 -12.64 -4.45 -55.28
CA LYS A 3 -13.37 -4.92 -54.08
C LYS A 3 -12.56 -5.83 -53.13
N GLN A 4 -11.60 -6.61 -53.64
CA GLN A 4 -10.81 -7.53 -52.80
C GLN A 4 -9.75 -6.81 -51.98
N ASN A 5 -9.11 -5.77 -52.52
CA ASN A 5 -8.07 -5.03 -51.81
C ASN A 5 -8.63 -4.25 -50.61
N VAL A 6 -9.84 -3.72 -50.73
CA VAL A 6 -10.53 -3.01 -49.63
C VAL A 6 -10.91 -3.98 -48.52
N LEU A 7 -11.38 -5.19 -48.87
CA LEU A 7 -11.73 -6.22 -47.89
C LEU A 7 -10.49 -6.70 -47.12
N PHE A 8 -9.36 -6.84 -47.80
CA PHE A 8 -8.09 -7.26 -47.20
C PHE A 8 -7.50 -6.19 -46.26
N LEU A 9 -7.62 -4.90 -46.61
CA LEU A 9 -7.20 -3.81 -45.74
C LEU A 9 -8.06 -3.69 -44.48
N LEU A 10 -9.38 -3.90 -44.61
CA LEU A 10 -10.31 -3.89 -43.48
C LEU A 10 -10.05 -5.04 -42.51
N THR A 11 -9.77 -6.25 -43.00
CA THR A 11 -9.43 -7.38 -42.12
C THR A 11 -8.09 -7.19 -41.43
N VAL A 12 -7.08 -6.62 -42.10
CA VAL A 12 -5.78 -6.32 -41.47
C VAL A 12 -5.90 -5.27 -40.36
N MET A 13 -6.72 -4.22 -40.54
CA MET A 13 -6.95 -3.22 -39.48
C MET A 13 -7.74 -3.78 -38.29
N LEU A 14 -8.73 -4.64 -38.54
CA LEU A 14 -9.48 -5.31 -37.47
C LEU A 14 -8.59 -6.25 -36.65
N VAL A 15 -7.74 -7.03 -37.32
CA VAL A 15 -6.80 -7.94 -36.63
C VAL A 15 -5.73 -7.17 -35.86
N SER A 16 -5.20 -6.07 -36.40
CA SER A 16 -4.21 -5.26 -35.68
C SER A 16 -4.83 -4.58 -34.45
N SER A 17 -6.04 -4.02 -34.55
CA SER A 17 -6.73 -3.42 -33.40
C SER A 17 -7.04 -4.41 -32.27
N GLY A 18 -7.26 -5.70 -32.58
CA GLY A 18 -7.41 -6.76 -31.58
C GLY A 18 -6.11 -7.13 -30.85
N LEU A 19 -4.96 -7.05 -31.52
CA LEU A 19 -3.65 -7.34 -30.94
C LEU A 19 -3.12 -6.21 -30.03
N TRP A 20 -3.45 -4.94 -30.32
CA TRP A 20 -3.02 -3.81 -29.48
C TRP A 20 -3.92 -3.59 -28.25
N ALA A 21 -5.17 -4.07 -28.27
CA ALA A 21 -6.07 -3.99 -27.12
C ALA A 21 -5.63 -4.88 -25.93
N GLN A 22 -4.78 -5.89 -26.18
CA GLN A 22 -4.32 -6.82 -25.13
C GLN A 22 -3.24 -6.24 -24.20
N ASN A 23 -2.68 -5.06 -24.51
CA ASN A 23 -1.66 -4.42 -23.65
C ASN A 23 -2.22 -3.28 -22.78
N SER A 24 -3.52 -3.02 -22.83
CA SER A 24 -4.19 -2.07 -21.91
C SER A 24 -4.91 -2.82 -20.79
N PHE A 25 -4.21 -3.71 -20.10
CA PHE A 25 -4.66 -4.18 -18.80
C PHE A 25 -4.33 -3.08 -17.77
N ALA A 26 -5.23 -2.11 -17.64
CA ALA A 26 -5.42 -1.49 -16.34
C ALA A 26 -5.89 -2.61 -15.42
N ALA A 27 -4.97 -3.21 -14.66
CA ALA A 27 -5.23 -4.33 -13.78
C ALA A 27 -6.24 -3.91 -12.69
N LEU A 28 -7.52 -4.12 -13.00
CA LEU A 28 -8.60 -4.24 -12.02
C LEU A 28 -8.40 -5.60 -11.33
N GLY A 29 -7.51 -5.64 -10.34
CA GLY A 29 -7.50 -6.75 -9.38
C GLY A 29 -8.87 -6.84 -8.72
N SER A 30 -9.47 -8.03 -8.73
CA SER A 30 -10.83 -8.29 -8.23
C SER A 30 -10.96 -8.17 -6.71
N ASP A 31 -9.85 -8.19 -5.98
CA ASP A 31 -9.89 -8.21 -4.53
C ASP A 31 -9.89 -6.79 -3.96
N PRO A 32 -10.91 -6.45 -3.15
CA PRO A 32 -10.97 -5.15 -2.49
C PRO A 32 -9.76 -5.00 -1.57
N MET A 33 -9.14 -3.82 -1.61
CA MET A 33 -8.03 -3.49 -0.72
C MET A 33 -8.48 -3.67 0.74
N PRO A 34 -7.72 -4.39 1.59
CA PRO A 34 -8.08 -4.50 2.99
C PRO A 34 -7.99 -3.14 3.66
N ASN A 35 -8.92 -2.87 4.58
CA ASN A 35 -8.85 -1.69 5.44
C ASN A 35 -7.81 -1.95 6.54
N ILE A 36 -6.80 -1.09 6.60
CA ILE A 36 -5.68 -1.15 7.55
C ILE A 36 -5.69 0.00 8.57
N GLU A 37 -6.71 0.87 8.53
CA GLU A 37 -6.84 1.97 9.49
C GLU A 37 -6.94 1.45 10.93
N GLY A 38 -6.26 2.14 11.85
CA GLY A 38 -6.13 1.76 13.25
C GLY A 38 -4.97 0.82 13.56
N LEU A 39 -4.39 0.14 12.56
CA LEU A 39 -3.19 -0.69 12.74
C LEU A 39 -1.92 0.17 12.79
N THR A 40 -0.87 -0.36 13.43
CA THR A 40 0.49 0.16 13.17
C THR A 40 0.99 -0.32 11.80
N VAL A 41 2.01 0.34 11.27
CA VAL A 41 2.64 -0.07 10.00
C VAL A 41 3.19 -1.49 10.13
N GLU A 42 3.83 -1.82 11.26
CA GLU A 42 4.40 -3.14 11.52
C GLU A 42 3.32 -4.22 11.63
N GLU A 43 2.17 -3.90 12.25
CA GLU A 43 1.03 -4.80 12.29
C GLU A 43 0.44 -5.05 10.91
N ALA A 44 0.34 -4.01 10.09
CA ALA A 44 -0.13 -4.10 8.71
C ALA A 44 0.85 -4.91 7.84
N GLU A 45 2.17 -4.69 7.99
CA GLU A 45 3.22 -5.47 7.31
C GLU A 45 3.19 -6.94 7.69
N ARG A 46 2.97 -7.25 8.97
CA ARG A 46 2.86 -8.64 9.41
C ARG A 46 1.64 -9.35 8.83
N LYS A 47 0.52 -8.63 8.67
CA LYS A 47 -0.74 -9.19 8.18
C LYS A 47 -0.83 -9.26 6.66
N TYR A 48 -0.24 -8.30 5.96
CA TYR A 48 -0.45 -8.11 4.52
C TYR A 48 0.83 -7.88 3.72
N GLY A 49 1.98 -7.75 4.38
CA GLY A 49 3.27 -7.51 3.73
C GLY A 49 3.87 -8.76 3.07
N ILE A 50 5.10 -8.65 2.56
CA ILE A 50 5.77 -9.69 1.76
C ILE A 50 5.79 -11.05 2.46
N GLU A 51 6.02 -11.06 3.77
CA GLU A 51 6.16 -12.30 4.55
C GLU A 51 4.82 -12.85 5.09
N SER A 52 3.70 -12.18 4.78
CA SER A 52 2.39 -12.55 5.34
C SER A 52 1.71 -13.75 4.67
N GLY A 53 2.17 -14.13 3.48
CA GLY A 53 1.50 -15.13 2.64
C GLY A 53 0.23 -14.61 1.95
N TYR A 54 -0.01 -13.29 1.97
CA TYR A 54 -1.11 -12.65 1.25
C TYR A 54 -0.90 -12.71 -0.27
N ASP A 55 -1.96 -12.97 -1.04
CA ASP A 55 -1.89 -13.22 -2.50
C ASP A 55 -1.26 -12.05 -3.27
N HIS A 56 -1.52 -10.82 -2.82
CA HIS A 56 -0.95 -9.60 -3.37
C HIS A 56 -0.36 -8.75 -2.25
N PRO A 57 0.89 -9.01 -1.84
CA PRO A 57 1.50 -8.34 -0.69
C PRO A 57 1.48 -6.82 -0.82
N LEU A 58 1.22 -6.16 0.30
CA LEU A 58 1.14 -4.71 0.41
C LEU A 58 2.47 -4.15 0.93
N LEU A 59 2.92 -3.09 0.27
CA LEU A 59 3.98 -2.21 0.76
C LEU A 59 3.35 -0.91 1.24
N PHE A 60 3.81 -0.39 2.37
CA PHE A 60 3.24 0.82 2.96
C PHE A 60 4.21 1.99 2.81
N GLU A 61 3.79 3.01 2.08
CA GLU A 61 4.53 4.27 1.95
C GLU A 61 3.91 5.32 2.87
N VAL A 62 4.60 5.65 3.95
CA VAL A 62 4.13 6.67 4.91
C VAL A 62 4.34 8.06 4.31
N ASN A 63 3.24 8.76 4.01
CA ASN A 63 3.25 10.05 3.34
C ASN A 63 3.17 11.24 4.33
N ARG A 64 2.25 11.20 5.29
CA ARG A 64 2.16 12.21 6.37
C ARG A 64 2.22 11.58 7.75
N ARG A 65 2.81 12.33 8.69
CA ARG A 65 2.83 12.01 10.12
C ARG A 65 2.18 13.15 10.89
N LEU A 66 1.16 12.84 11.69
CA LEU A 66 0.40 13.81 12.47
C LEU A 66 0.53 13.57 13.97
N GLY A 67 0.47 14.65 14.75
CA GLY A 67 0.52 14.60 16.20
C GLY A 67 1.95 14.59 16.77
N PRO A 68 2.06 14.64 18.11
CA PRO A 68 3.35 14.71 18.78
C PRO A 68 4.02 13.33 18.85
N GLU A 69 5.20 13.19 18.25
CA GLU A 69 6.06 11.99 18.37
C GLU A 69 6.82 11.93 19.70
N LYS A 70 6.63 12.91 20.59
CA LYS A 70 7.45 13.08 21.78
C LYS A 70 7.26 11.93 22.76
N CYS A 71 8.35 11.22 23.06
CA CYS A 71 8.40 10.26 24.14
C CYS A 71 8.65 10.94 25.48
N GLU A 72 8.03 10.44 26.54
CA GLU A 72 8.23 10.90 27.92
C GLU A 72 8.99 9.86 28.74
N ILE A 73 9.80 10.33 29.69
CA ILE A 73 10.56 9.46 30.61
C ILE A 73 9.70 9.22 31.85
N ILE A 74 9.47 7.94 32.16
CA ILE A 74 8.82 7.47 33.38
C ILE A 74 9.91 7.26 34.43
N ALA A 75 10.01 8.18 35.39
CA ALA A 75 10.83 8.01 36.58
C ALA A 75 10.11 7.10 37.60
N PRO A 76 10.84 6.31 38.42
CA PRO A 76 12.30 6.20 38.53
C PRO A 76 12.93 5.13 37.61
N ASP A 77 12.12 4.31 36.93
CA ASP A 77 12.58 3.16 36.14
C ASP A 77 13.28 3.54 34.81
N CYS A 78 13.30 4.83 34.48
CA CYS A 78 13.83 5.37 33.22
C CYS A 78 13.23 4.71 31.97
N SER A 79 12.05 4.14 32.08
CA SER A 79 11.29 3.64 30.95
C SER A 79 10.81 4.83 30.11
N LYS A 80 10.85 4.71 28.78
CA LYS A 80 10.32 5.71 27.85
C LYS A 80 8.94 5.26 27.39
N ALA A 81 7.94 6.12 27.57
CA ALA A 81 6.63 5.97 26.95
C ALA A 81 6.58 6.81 25.68
N CYS A 82 6.39 6.16 24.53
CA CYS A 82 6.22 6.82 23.25
C CYS A 82 4.78 6.62 22.76
N PRO A 83 4.13 7.64 22.19
CA PRO A 83 2.83 7.44 21.55
C PRO A 83 2.97 6.49 20.35
N THR A 84 2.00 5.59 20.19
CA THR A 84 2.02 4.60 19.12
C THR A 84 1.62 5.24 17.80
N ALA A 85 2.42 5.02 16.75
CA ALA A 85 2.07 5.41 15.39
C ALA A 85 1.03 4.46 14.79
N LYS A 86 -0.12 5.00 14.40
CA LYS A 86 -1.19 4.24 13.75
C LYS A 86 -1.58 4.86 12.42
N ILE A 87 -1.98 4.03 11.48
CA ILE A 87 -2.55 4.47 10.21
C ILE A 87 -3.94 5.05 10.50
N TYR A 88 -4.18 6.33 10.17
CA TYR A 88 -5.54 6.91 10.24
C TYR A 88 -6.18 7.12 8.88
N TYR A 89 -5.37 7.07 7.82
CA TYR A 89 -5.85 7.25 6.47
C TYR A 89 -5.08 6.36 5.51
N GLN A 90 -5.83 5.63 4.70
CA GLN A 90 -5.34 4.84 3.60
C GLN A 90 -5.74 5.48 2.28
N SER A 91 -4.76 5.73 1.40
CA SER A 91 -5.05 6.21 0.05
C SER A 91 -5.94 5.21 -0.70
N PRO A 92 -7.02 5.65 -1.37
CA PRO A 92 -7.83 4.78 -2.22
C PRO A 92 -7.05 4.31 -3.46
N HIS A 93 -5.98 5.02 -3.81
CA HIS A 93 -5.09 4.67 -4.91
C HIS A 93 -3.87 3.90 -4.39
N HIS A 94 -3.47 2.89 -5.16
CA HIS A 94 -2.25 2.12 -4.95
C HIS A 94 -1.49 1.98 -6.26
N TYR A 95 -0.19 1.72 -6.14
CA TYR A 95 0.68 1.44 -7.27
C TYR A 95 0.89 -0.06 -7.39
N LEU A 96 0.85 -0.57 -8.62
CA LEU A 96 1.22 -1.94 -8.92
C LEU A 96 2.71 -1.98 -9.24
N ASN A 97 3.44 -2.80 -8.49
CA ASN A 97 4.86 -3.00 -8.70
C ASN A 97 5.11 -4.13 -9.70
N ARG A 98 6.32 -4.18 -10.25
CA ARG A 98 6.71 -5.20 -11.25
C ARG A 98 6.69 -6.63 -10.69
N ASP A 99 6.88 -6.78 -9.39
CA ASP A 99 6.89 -8.04 -8.65
C ASP A 99 5.49 -8.46 -8.15
N ASN A 100 4.42 -7.85 -8.69
CA ASN A 100 3.02 -8.12 -8.33
C ASN A 100 2.63 -7.69 -6.90
N THR A 101 3.52 -6.99 -6.18
CA THR A 101 3.17 -6.32 -4.92
C THR A 101 2.42 -5.01 -5.20
N ARG A 102 1.70 -4.52 -4.19
CA ARG A 102 0.93 -3.27 -4.27
C ARG A 102 1.47 -2.27 -3.25
N THR A 103 1.90 -1.09 -3.70
CA THR A 103 2.28 -0.02 -2.78
C THR A 103 1.09 0.86 -2.47
N VAL A 104 0.74 0.98 -1.20
CA VAL A 104 -0.35 1.82 -0.69
C VAL A 104 0.24 2.97 0.11
N LYS A 105 -0.19 4.19 -0.22
CA LYS A 105 0.17 5.38 0.57
C LYS A 105 -0.71 5.46 1.80
N VAL A 106 -0.08 5.65 2.95
CA VAL A 106 -0.76 5.77 4.24
C VAL A 106 -0.31 7.03 4.96
N ASP A 107 -1.22 7.65 5.68
CA ASP A 107 -0.87 8.70 6.63
C ASP A 107 -1.04 8.14 8.05
N ILE A 108 -0.08 8.47 8.91
CA ILE A 108 -0.04 8.01 10.30
C ILE A 108 -0.30 9.16 11.28
N TYR A 109 -0.88 8.83 12.43
CA TYR A 109 -0.99 9.72 13.57
C TYR A 109 -0.36 9.06 14.80
N PHE A 110 0.22 9.88 15.67
CA PHE A 110 0.73 9.45 16.97
C PHE A 110 -0.40 9.51 17.99
N ASP A 111 -0.88 8.34 18.41
CA ASP A 111 -1.98 8.20 19.36
C ASP A 111 -1.45 8.39 20.79
N VAL A 112 -1.73 9.54 21.41
CA VAL A 112 -1.29 9.83 22.79
C VAL A 112 -2.02 8.99 23.84
N ASN A 113 -3.15 8.36 23.50
CA ASN A 113 -3.89 7.49 24.41
C ASN A 113 -3.40 6.04 24.37
N GLN A 114 -2.60 5.67 23.36
CA GLN A 114 -1.96 4.36 23.27
C GLN A 114 -0.45 4.55 23.24
N VAL A 115 0.22 4.12 24.31
CA VAL A 115 1.67 4.29 24.48
C VAL A 115 2.39 2.96 24.46
N THR A 116 3.52 2.93 23.78
CA THR A 116 4.47 1.82 23.84
C THR A 116 5.57 2.19 24.83
N THR A 117 5.78 1.35 25.85
CA THR A 117 6.87 1.54 26.82
C THR A 117 8.08 0.72 26.44
N SER A 118 9.25 1.32 26.48
CA SER A 118 10.53 0.63 26.31
C SER A 118 11.51 1.05 27.41
N LYS A 119 12.35 0.13 27.87
CA LYS A 119 13.36 0.45 28.86
C LYS A 119 14.49 1.22 28.19
N ALA A 120 14.88 2.38 28.72
CA ALA A 120 16.03 3.09 28.19
C ALA A 120 17.32 2.30 28.51
N PRO A 121 18.24 2.12 27.53
CA PRO A 121 19.48 1.36 27.75
C PRO A 121 20.51 2.08 28.64
N THR A 122 20.30 3.37 28.94
CA THR A 122 21.26 4.21 29.67
C THR A 122 20.57 5.04 30.75
N CYS A 123 19.93 4.34 31.68
CA CYS A 123 19.93 4.70 33.08
C CYS A 123 20.54 3.52 33.84
#